data_AF-A0A8T4ECU1-F1
#
_entry.id   AF-A0A8T4ECU1-F1
#
_cell.length_a   1.000
_cell.length_b   1.000
_cell.length_c   1.000
_cell.angle_alpha   90.00
_cell.angle_beta   90.00
_cell.angle_gamma   90.00
#
_symmetry.space_group_name_H-M   'P 1'
#
loop_
_entity.id
_entity.type
_entity.pdbx_description
1 polymer ?
#
loop_
_entity_poly.entity_id
_entity_poly.type
_entity_poly.pdbx_seq_one_letter_code
_entity_poly.pdbx_strand_id
1 'polypeptide(L)'
;MDIERIKHIMNSLMILSFLIFGGLSAIILITDVRLNNATVSLPFAFLFISMITFIITGQINDKPKLAQKYLRDWLIICTIGIIISSLAFTIY
;
A
#
# COMPACT_ATOMS: atom_id res chain seq x y z
N MET A 1 17.07 -0.74 15.66
CA MET A 1 16.32 -1.60 14.73
C MET A 1 17.19 -1.80 13.51
N ASP A 2 17.60 -3.03 13.21
CA ASP A 2 18.50 -3.29 12.08
C ASP A 2 17.84 -2.95 10.75
N ILE A 3 18.60 -2.27 9.89
CA ILE A 3 18.18 -1.87 8.54
C ILE A 3 17.74 -3.10 7.72
N GLU A 4 18.40 -4.22 7.92
CA GLU A 4 18.05 -5.52 7.32
C GLU A 4 16.65 -5.97 7.72
N ARG A 5 16.32 -5.86 9.01
CA ARG A 5 14.97 -6.19 9.52
C ARG A 5 13.91 -5.25 8.94
N ILE A 6 14.20 -3.95 8.85
CA ILE A 6 13.29 -2.96 8.23
C ILE A 6 13.03 -3.33 6.76
N LYS A 7 14.08 -3.59 5.99
CA LYS A 7 13.97 -3.97 4.57
C LYS A 7 13.16 -5.25 4.41
N HIS A 8 13.42 -6.25 5.23
CA HIS A 8 12.69 -7.51 5.19
C HIS A 8 11.19 -7.29 5.47
N ILE A 9 10.85 -6.52 6.51
CA ILE A 9 9.45 -6.21 6.85
C ILE A 9 8.77 -5.45 5.71
N MET A 10 9.42 -4.41 5.15
CA MET A 10 8.84 -3.63 4.06
C MET A 10 8.64 -4.46 2.78
N ASN A 11 9.61 -5.33 2.45
CA ASN A 11 9.47 -6.20 1.29
C ASN A 11 8.34 -7.21 1.46
N SER A 12 8.24 -7.84 2.64
CA SER A 12 7.14 -8.75 2.97
C SER A 12 5.78 -8.04 2.94
N LEU A 13 5.70 -6.80 3.45
CA LEU A 13 4.49 -6.00 3.43
C LEU A 13 4.04 -5.64 2.01
N MET A 14 4.99 -5.29 1.15
CA MET A 14 4.73 -5.03 -0.26
C MET A 14 4.15 -6.26 -0.96
N ILE A 15 4.82 -7.41 -0.82
CA ILE A 15 4.37 -8.68 -1.44
C ILE A 15 2.99 -9.07 -0.93
N LEU A 16 2.75 -8.97 0.39
CA LEU A 16 1.46 -9.29 0.99
C LEU A 16 0.36 -8.36 0.47
N SER A 17 0.62 -7.05 0.39
CA SER A 17 -0.35 -6.08 -0.12
C SER A 17 -0.68 -6.36 -1.59
N PHE A 18 0.34 -6.70 -2.39
CA PHE A 18 0.15 -7.07 -3.79
C PHE A 18 -0.66 -8.36 -3.96
N LEU A 19 -0.41 -9.36 -3.11
CA LEU A 19 -1.20 -10.61 -3.07
C LEU A 19 -2.67 -10.34 -2.73
N ILE A 20 -2.93 -9.49 -1.74
CA ILE A 20 -4.30 -9.12 -1.37
C ILE A 20 -5.00 -8.39 -2.53
N PHE A 21 -4.32 -7.43 -3.17
CA PHE A 21 -4.84 -6.78 -4.38
C PHE A 21 -5.19 -7.80 -5.46
N GLY A 22 -4.26 -8.67 -5.82
CA GLY A 22 -4.48 -9.69 -6.85
C GLY A 22 -5.63 -10.63 -6.52
N GLY A 23 -5.73 -11.08 -5.27
CA GLY A 23 -6.82 -11.93 -4.80
C GLY A 23 -8.18 -11.24 -4.88
N LEU A 24 -8.28 -9.99 -4.41
CA LEU A 24 -9.52 -9.21 -4.47
C LEU A 24 -9.93 -8.90 -5.92
N SER A 25 -8.98 -8.52 -6.77
CA SER A 25 -9.23 -8.29 -8.20
C SER A 25 -9.69 -9.56 -8.91
N ALA A 26 -9.08 -10.72 -8.61
CA ALA A 26 -9.51 -12.00 -9.16
C ALA A 26 -10.93 -12.37 -8.73
N ILE A 27 -11.28 -12.15 -7.45
CA ILE A 27 -12.65 -12.38 -6.95
C ILE A 27 -13.64 -11.51 -7.72
N ILE A 28 -13.37 -10.22 -7.87
CA ILE A 28 -14.24 -9.29 -8.61
C ILE A 28 -14.44 -9.76 -10.05
N LEU A 29 -13.38 -10.19 -10.73
CA LEU A 29 -13.44 -10.70 -12.10
C LEU A 29 -14.23 -12.00 -12.24
N ILE A 30 -14.09 -12.93 -11.29
CA ILE A 30 -14.77 -14.24 -11.34
C ILE A 30 -16.25 -14.13 -10.97
N THR A 31 -16.57 -13.28 -10.00
CA THR A 31 -17.94 -13.16 -9.45
C THR A 31 -18.82 -12.18 -10.22
N ASP A 32 -18.26 -11.51 -11.24
CA ASP A 32 -18.94 -10.52 -12.09
C ASP A 32 -19.72 -9.48 -11.26
N VAL A 33 -19.14 -9.12 -10.10
CA VAL A 33 -19.75 -8.18 -9.16
C VAL A 33 -19.74 -6.80 -9.80
N ARG A 34 -20.87 -6.10 -9.67
CA ARG A 34 -21.04 -4.76 -10.21
C ARG A 34 -19.95 -3.82 -9.67
N LEU A 35 -19.07 -3.39 -10.57
CA LEU A 35 -18.00 -2.43 -10.30
C LEU A 35 -18.63 -1.11 -9.82
N ASN A 36 -18.53 -0.87 -8.53
CA ASN A 36 -18.92 0.37 -7.89
C ASN A 36 -17.78 0.86 -7.00
N ASN A 37 -17.88 2.09 -6.51
CA ASN A 37 -16.85 2.70 -5.68
C ASN A 37 -16.48 1.79 -4.49
N ALA A 38 -17.46 1.15 -3.84
CA ALA A 38 -17.24 0.31 -2.66
C ALA A 38 -16.47 -1.01 -2.95
N THR A 39 -16.70 -1.63 -4.11
CA THR A 39 -16.06 -2.90 -4.50
C THR A 39 -14.65 -2.70 -5.04
N VAL A 40 -14.41 -1.55 -5.68
CA VAL A 40 -13.12 -1.21 -6.30
C VAL A 40 -12.16 -0.57 -5.29
N SER A 41 -12.66 0.15 -4.29
CA SER A 41 -11.84 0.90 -3.32
C SER A 41 -10.80 0.03 -2.59
N LEU A 42 -11.22 -1.14 -2.12
CA LEU A 42 -10.38 -2.01 -1.29
C LEU A 42 -9.18 -2.59 -2.08
N PRO A 43 -9.35 -3.24 -3.25
CA PRO A 43 -8.20 -3.65 -4.06
C PRO A 43 -7.24 -2.49 -4.36
N PHE A 44 -7.77 -1.32 -4.76
CA PHE A 44 -6.93 -0.17 -5.09
C PHE A 44 -6.18 0.40 -3.87
N ALA A 45 -6.75 0.31 -2.67
CA ALA A 45 -6.05 0.68 -1.44
C ALA A 45 -4.82 -0.22 -1.19
N PHE A 46 -4.95 -1.54 -1.38
CA PHE A 46 -3.82 -2.46 -1.25
C PHE A 46 -2.78 -2.28 -2.35
N LEU A 47 -3.20 -1.97 -3.57
CA LEU A 47 -2.29 -1.60 -4.65
C LEU A 47 -1.50 -0.34 -4.30
N PHE A 48 -2.16 0.69 -3.76
CA PHE A 48 -1.53 1.93 -3.31
C PHE A 48 -0.50 1.67 -2.20
N ILE A 49 -0.87 0.89 -1.18
CA ILE A 49 0.06 0.51 -0.10
C ILE A 49 1.27 -0.23 -0.67
N SER A 50 1.06 -1.18 -1.57
CA SER A 50 2.15 -1.91 -2.24
C SER A 50 3.09 -0.96 -2.98
N MET A 51 2.55 -0.02 -3.76
CA MET A 51 3.33 0.92 -4.57
C MET A 51 4.16 1.88 -3.69
N ILE A 52 3.55 2.45 -2.65
CA ILE A 52 4.25 3.33 -1.71
C ILE A 52 5.35 2.56 -0.95
N THR A 53 5.07 1.32 -0.57
CA THR A 53 6.07 0.45 0.10
C THR A 53 7.24 0.13 -0.83
N PHE A 54 6.99 -0.10 -2.13
CA PHE A 54 8.05 -0.29 -3.13
C PHE A 54 8.95 0.95 -3.24
N ILE A 55 8.36 2.14 -3.38
CA ILE A 55 9.10 3.41 -3.50
C ILE A 55 9.99 3.63 -2.27
N ILE A 56 9.43 3.46 -1.08
CA ILE A 56 10.15 3.66 0.18
C ILE A 56 11.26 2.62 0.36
N THR A 57 11.01 1.36 0.00
CA THR A 57 12.04 0.31 0.06
C THR A 57 13.20 0.63 -0.89
N GLY A 58 12.92 1.16 -2.08
CA GLY A 58 13.92 1.69 -3.01
C GLY A 58 14.77 2.80 -2.38
N GLN A 59 14.12 3.79 -1.76
CA GLN A 59 14.82 4.89 -1.07
C GLN A 59 15.70 4.40 0.09
N ILE A 60 15.25 3.39 0.84
CA ILE A 60 16.03 2.76 1.92
C ILE A 60 17.24 1.98 1.36
N ASN A 61 17.12 1.38 0.18
CA ASN A 61 18.24 0.72 -0.48
C ASN A 61 19.33 1.71 -0.91
N ASP A 62 18.93 2.85 -1.47
CA ASP A 62 19.88 3.89 -1.91
C ASP A 62 20.51 4.63 -0.73
N LYS A 63 19.72 4.96 0.31
CA LYS A 63 20.14 5.78 1.46
C LYS A 63 19.76 5.11 2.79
N PRO A 64 20.46 4.04 3.19
CA PRO A 64 20.10 3.25 4.38
C PRO A 64 20.21 4.03 5.70
N LYS A 65 21.06 5.07 5.75
CA LYS A 65 21.23 5.93 6.94
C LYS A 65 19.96 6.72 7.31
N LEU A 66 19.00 6.86 6.38
CA LEU A 66 17.75 7.60 6.56
C LEU A 66 16.54 6.67 6.73
N ALA A 67 16.74 5.36 6.95
CA ALA A 67 15.67 4.37 6.96
C ALA A 67 14.51 4.70 7.92
N GLN A 68 14.82 5.22 9.12
CA GLN A 68 13.78 5.64 10.08
C GLN A 68 12.94 6.82 9.57
N LYS A 69 13.56 7.78 8.88
CA LYS A 69 12.83 8.91 8.27
C LYS A 69 11.89 8.39 7.19
N TYR A 70 12.38 7.52 6.32
CA TYR A 70 11.57 6.95 5.24
C TYR A 70 10.41 6.07 5.74
N LEU A 71 10.62 5.31 6.82
CA LEU A 71 9.52 4.58 7.49
C LEU A 71 8.44 5.52 8.02
N ARG A 72 8.83 6.65 8.62
CA ARG A 72 7.88 7.65 9.11
C ARG A 72 7.14 8.31 7.95
N ASP A 73 7.86 8.68 6.90
CA ASP A 73 7.30 9.29 5.70
C ASP A 73 6.34 8.32 5.00
N TRP A 74 6.67 7.02 4.93
CA TRP A 74 5.78 5.95 4.47
C TRP A 74 4.46 5.93 5.25
N LEU A 75 4.54 5.95 6.58
CA LEU A 75 3.37 5.88 7.45
C LEU A 75 2.48 7.11 7.27
N ILE A 76 3.09 8.29 7.14
CA ILE A 76 2.39 9.55 6.85
C ILE A 76 1.69 9.49 5.49
N ILE A 77 2.39 9.06 4.43
CA ILE A 77 1.84 8.97 3.08
C ILE A 77 0.68 7.98 3.02
N CYS A 78 0.82 6.80 3.63
CA CYS A 78 -0.25 5.82 3.72
C CYS A 78 -1.47 6.37 4.47
N THR A 79 -1.24 7.03 5.61
CA THR A 79 -2.33 7.61 6.42
C THR A 79 -3.07 8.72 5.68
N ILE A 80 -2.34 9.67 5.08
CA ILE A 80 -2.92 10.76 4.29
C ILE A 80 -3.66 10.22 3.07
N GLY A 81 -3.08 9.25 2.35
CA GLY A 81 -3.73 8.62 1.21
C GLY A 81 -5.07 7.96 1.58
N ILE A 82 -5.13 7.27 2.72
CA ILE A 82 -6.36 6.67 3.24
C ILE A 82 -7.37 7.74 3.64
N ILE A 83 -6.96 8.80 4.34
CA ILE A 83 -7.84 9.89 4.76
C ILE A 83 -8.44 10.62 3.55
N ILE A 84 -7.61 10.99 2.57
CA ILE A 84 -8.07 11.66 1.35
C ILE A 84 -9.04 10.76 0.58
N SER A 85 -8.71 9.47 0.45
CA SER A 85 -9.61 8.51 -0.20
C SER A 85 -10.94 8.43 0.55
N SER A 86 -10.91 8.28 1.88
CA SER A 86 -12.12 8.25 2.71
C SER A 86 -12.98 9.50 2.57
N LEU A 87 -12.36 10.69 2.53
CA LEU A 87 -13.06 11.97 2.32
C LEU A 87 -13.68 12.04 0.92
N ALA A 88 -12.94 11.68 -0.12
CA ALA A 88 -13.44 11.66 -1.50
C ALA A 88 -14.64 10.73 -1.65
N PHE A 89 -14.63 9.59 -0.96
CA PHE A 89 -15.73 8.63 -0.92
C PHE A 89 -16.93 9.05 -0.08
N THR A 90 -16.73 9.91 0.92
CA THR A 90 -17.84 10.39 1.77
C THR A 90 -18.57 11.57 1.13
N ILE A 91 -17.88 12.34 0.28
CA ILE A 91 -18.39 13.55 -0.36
C ILE A 91 -19.07 13.25 -1.72
N TYR A 92 -18.85 12.07 -2.31
CA TYR A 92 -19.41 11.63 -3.60
C TYR A 92 -20.39 10.47 -3.43
#